data_AF-A0A9X1W9Q3-F1
#
_entry.id   AF-A0A9X1W9Q3-F1
#
_cell.length_a   1.000
_cell.length_b   1.000
_cell.length_c   1.000
_cell.angle_alpha   90.00
_cell.angle_beta   90.00
_cell.angle_gamma   90.00
#
_symmetry.space_group_name_H-M   'P 1'
#
loop_
_entity.id
_entity.type
_entity.pdbx_description
1 polymer ?
#
loop_
_entity_poly.entity_id
_entity_poly.type
_entity_poly.pdbx_seq_one_letter_code
_entity_poly.pdbx_strand_id
1 'polypeptide(L)'
;MKKFALLAAAALIASPAAFAADKNLCQLNLQEIDDLMATNQATLGEPARSEAEELVGQARQAQQAGDTETCIAHTTKALQELKGPGSSDSNGTAGSASGAGN
;
A
#
# COMPACT_ATOMS: atom_id res chain seq x y z
N MET A 1 -13.72 17.79 -51.86
CA MET A 1 -12.87 17.73 -50.65
C MET A 1 -13.80 17.73 -49.43
N LYS A 2 -14.08 16.54 -48.87
CA LYS A 2 -15.00 16.37 -47.72
C LYS A 2 -14.39 17.05 -46.49
N LYS A 3 -15.06 18.08 -45.98
CA LYS A 3 -14.82 18.68 -44.67
C LYS A 3 -15.94 18.25 -43.74
N PHE A 4 -15.78 17.08 -43.13
CA PHE A 4 -16.49 16.66 -41.92
C PHE A 4 -15.43 15.87 -41.16
N ALA A 5 -14.63 16.50 -40.31
CA ALA A 5 -14.98 16.84 -38.93
C ALA A 5 -15.55 15.62 -38.19
N LEU A 6 -15.01 15.39 -36.99
CA LEU A 6 -15.41 14.40 -35.99
C LEU A 6 -14.64 13.07 -36.03
N LEU A 7 -13.50 13.03 -35.33
CA LEU A 7 -13.29 11.99 -34.34
C LEU A 7 -12.65 12.66 -33.11
N ALA A 8 -13.51 13.02 -32.16
CA ALA A 8 -13.11 13.37 -30.81
C ALA A 8 -12.40 12.14 -30.21
N ALA A 9 -11.07 12.21 -30.09
CA ALA A 9 -10.30 11.23 -29.36
C ALA A 9 -10.79 11.23 -27.91
N ALA A 10 -11.14 10.05 -27.44
CA ALA A 10 -11.89 9.81 -26.23
C ALA A 10 -11.27 10.49 -25.01
N ALA A 11 -12.13 11.16 -24.25
CA ALA A 11 -11.81 11.60 -22.91
C ALA A 11 -11.57 10.34 -22.06
N LEU A 12 -10.30 10.01 -21.75
CA LEU A 12 -9.91 8.94 -20.81
C LEU A 12 -10.19 9.32 -19.35
N ILE A 13 -11.24 10.09 -19.09
CA ILE A 13 -11.63 10.52 -17.75
C ILE A 13 -12.64 9.49 -17.24
N ALA A 14 -12.16 8.58 -16.39
CA ALA A 14 -12.90 7.50 -15.71
C ALA A 14 -13.03 6.15 -16.44
N SER A 15 -11.96 5.66 -17.07
CA SER A 15 -11.89 4.25 -17.45
C SER A 15 -11.90 3.35 -16.18
N PRO A 16 -12.78 2.34 -16.07
CA PRO A 16 -12.85 1.40 -14.94
C PRO A 16 -11.53 0.68 -14.63
N ALA A 17 -10.57 0.69 -15.57
CA ALA A 17 -9.26 0.08 -15.42
C ALA A 17 -8.35 0.77 -14.38
N ALA A 18 -8.46 2.10 -14.21
CA ALA A 18 -7.68 2.81 -13.19
C ALA A 18 -8.18 2.43 -11.78
N PHE A 19 -9.51 2.48 -11.58
CA PHE A 19 -10.14 2.02 -10.34
C PHE A 19 -9.92 0.53 -10.05
N ALA A 20 -9.76 -0.31 -11.09
CA ALA A 20 -9.43 -1.71 -10.92
C ALA A 20 -7.99 -1.93 -10.41
N ALA A 21 -7.03 -1.12 -10.85
CA ALA A 21 -5.65 -1.19 -10.37
C ALA A 21 -5.57 -0.81 -8.88
N ASP A 22 -6.25 0.28 -8.49
CA ASP A 22 -6.27 0.76 -7.11
C ASP A 22 -6.99 -0.22 -6.17
N LYS A 23 -8.10 -0.82 -6.61
CA LYS A 23 -8.81 -1.84 -5.81
C LYS A 23 -7.97 -3.08 -5.61
N ASN A 24 -7.24 -3.51 -6.62
CA ASN A 24 -6.28 -4.60 -6.47
C ASN A 24 -5.17 -4.21 -5.49
N LEU A 25 -4.64 -2.98 -5.54
CA LEU A 25 -3.61 -2.53 -4.62
C LEU A 25 -4.08 -2.53 -3.15
N CYS A 26 -5.27 -2.00 -2.87
CA CYS A 26 -5.88 -2.06 -1.53
C CYS A 26 -5.98 -3.51 -1.02
N GLN A 27 -6.44 -4.46 -1.86
CA GLN A 27 -6.50 -5.87 -1.48
C GLN A 27 -5.12 -6.50 -1.26
N LEU A 28 -4.16 -6.22 -2.14
CA LEU A 28 -2.79 -6.74 -2.03
C LEU A 28 -2.10 -6.24 -0.77
N ASN A 29 -2.26 -4.95 -0.42
CA ASN A 29 -1.68 -4.43 0.80
C ASN A 29 -2.34 -5.05 2.04
N LEU A 30 -3.67 -5.23 2.04
CA LEU A 30 -4.37 -5.91 3.15
C LEU A 30 -3.85 -7.35 3.34
N GLN A 31 -3.66 -8.08 2.25
CA GLN A 31 -3.09 -9.42 2.27
C GLN A 31 -1.67 -9.42 2.86
N GLU A 32 -0.81 -8.50 2.40
CA GLU A 32 0.56 -8.40 2.89
C GLU A 32 0.61 -8.03 4.38
N ILE A 33 -0.27 -7.15 4.85
CA ILE A 33 -0.39 -6.83 6.27
C ILE A 33 -0.81 -8.06 7.08
N ASP A 34 -1.83 -8.78 6.64
CA ASP A 34 -2.30 -10.00 7.32
C ASP A 34 -1.16 -11.05 7.41
N ASP A 35 -0.37 -11.20 6.34
CA ASP A 35 0.79 -12.10 6.29
C ASP A 35 1.91 -11.63 7.25
N LEU A 36 2.23 -10.33 7.27
CA LEU A 36 3.24 -9.76 8.17
C LEU A 36 2.82 -9.86 9.63
N MET A 37 1.54 -9.61 9.94
CA MET A 37 1.03 -9.77 11.30
C MET A 37 1.08 -11.22 11.73
N ALA A 38 0.74 -12.18 10.86
CA ALA A 38 0.81 -13.60 11.17
C ALA A 38 2.25 -14.10 11.40
N THR A 39 3.22 -13.55 10.66
CA THR A 39 4.63 -13.97 10.72
C THR A 39 5.43 -13.25 11.81
N ASN A 40 5.12 -11.98 12.10
CA ASN A 40 5.89 -11.12 13.01
C ASN A 40 5.23 -10.93 14.40
N GLN A 41 4.32 -11.82 14.81
CA GLN A 41 3.65 -11.75 16.13
C GLN A 41 4.62 -11.73 17.31
N ALA A 42 5.82 -12.30 17.18
CA ALA A 42 6.80 -12.34 18.26
C ALA A 42 7.77 -11.14 18.27
N THR A 43 7.92 -10.43 17.15
CA THR A 43 8.98 -9.43 16.94
C THR A 43 8.47 -7.99 16.91
N LEU A 44 7.17 -7.78 16.64
CA LEU A 44 6.55 -6.47 16.70
C LEU A 44 6.32 -6.05 18.16
N GLY A 45 6.77 -4.84 18.52
CA GLY A 45 6.40 -4.22 19.78
C GLY A 45 4.91 -3.87 19.83
N GLU A 46 4.31 -3.92 21.02
CA GLU A 46 2.90 -3.58 21.25
C GLU A 46 2.43 -2.23 20.65
N PRO A 47 3.18 -1.11 20.73
CA PRO A 47 2.73 0.16 20.15
C PRO A 47 2.60 0.10 18.62
N ALA A 48 3.61 -0.44 17.93
CA ALA A 48 3.59 -0.58 16.48
C ALA A 48 2.52 -1.56 16.00
N ARG A 49 2.30 -2.65 16.74
CA ARG A 49 1.20 -3.59 16.45
C ARG A 49 -0.16 -2.92 16.59
N SER A 50 -0.41 -2.21 17.68
CA SER A 50 -1.70 -1.58 17.94
C SER A 50 -2.02 -0.50 16.90
N GLU A 51 -1.03 0.29 16.48
CA GLU A 51 -1.20 1.27 15.41
C GLU A 51 -1.48 0.62 14.05
N ALA A 52 -0.75 -0.46 13.71
CA ALA A 52 -1.01 -1.21 12.49
C ALA A 52 -2.42 -1.82 12.46
N GLU A 53 -2.89 -2.39 13.58
CA GLU A 53 -4.23 -2.94 13.71
C GLU A 53 -5.32 -1.87 13.55
N GLU A 54 -5.12 -0.68 14.13
CA GLU A 54 -6.04 0.46 13.96
C GLU A 54 -6.13 0.88 12.49
N LEU A 55 -4.98 1.02 11.82
CA LEU A 55 -4.90 1.39 10.41
C LEU A 55 -5.56 0.34 9.51
N VAL A 56 -5.41 -0.95 9.81
CA VAL A 56 -6.12 -2.04 9.12
C VAL A 56 -7.62 -1.92 9.32
N GLY A 57 -8.08 -1.61 10.54
CA GLY A 57 -9.49 -1.38 10.82
C GLY A 57 -10.09 -0.22 10.00
N GLN A 58 -9.35 0.89 9.86
CA GLN A 58 -9.74 2.03 9.04
C GLN A 58 -9.73 1.68 7.54
N ALA A 59 -8.71 0.95 7.08
CA ALA A 59 -8.62 0.49 5.70
C ALA A 59 -9.78 -0.42 5.29
N ARG A 60 -10.20 -1.36 6.15
CA ARG A 60 -11.33 -2.26 5.89
C ARG A 60 -12.66 -1.49 5.81
N GLN A 61 -12.85 -0.46 6.65
CA GLN A 61 -14.01 0.42 6.56
C GLN A 61 -14.03 1.19 5.23
N ALA A 62 -12.88 1.76 4.83
CA ALA A 62 -12.74 2.46 3.55
C ALA A 62 -13.00 1.51 2.36
N GLN A 63 -12.46 0.29 2.40
CA GLN A 63 -12.71 -0.75 1.40
C GLN A 63 -14.21 -1.07 1.25
N GLN A 64 -14.91 -1.25 2.38
CA GLN A 64 -16.36 -1.52 2.39
C GLN A 64 -17.19 -0.34 1.88
N ALA A 65 -16.76 0.88 2.15
CA ALA A 65 -17.36 2.11 1.63
C ALA A 65 -17.05 2.35 0.14
N GLY A 66 -16.14 1.57 -0.45
CA GLY A 66 -15.66 1.77 -1.81
C GLY A 66 -14.60 2.88 -1.96
N ASP A 67 -14.18 3.47 -0.84
CA ASP A 67 -13.12 4.48 -0.77
C ASP A 67 -11.74 3.80 -0.89
N THR A 68 -11.34 3.61 -2.14
CA THR A 68 -10.16 2.82 -2.47
C THR A 68 -8.87 3.59 -2.19
N GLU A 69 -8.85 4.90 -2.40
CA GLU A 69 -7.68 5.75 -2.09
C GLU A 69 -7.39 5.76 -0.59
N THR A 70 -8.42 5.96 0.23
CA THR A 70 -8.27 5.93 1.70
C THR A 70 -7.84 4.54 2.18
N CYS A 71 -8.35 3.45 1.58
CA CYS A 71 -7.85 2.11 1.86
C CYS A 71 -6.34 1.98 1.56
N ILE A 72 -5.89 2.42 0.37
CA ILE A 72 -4.48 2.36 -0.01
C ILE A 72 -3.61 3.18 0.96
N ALA A 73 -4.07 4.38 1.34
CA ALA A 73 -3.33 5.25 2.25
C ALA A 73 -3.14 4.58 3.64
N HIS A 74 -4.21 4.08 4.24
CA HIS A 74 -4.13 3.42 5.55
C HIS A 74 -3.29 2.14 5.51
N THR A 75 -3.46 1.32 4.48
CA THR A 75 -2.69 0.08 4.34
C THR A 75 -1.20 0.35 4.09
N THR A 76 -0.86 1.37 3.29
CA THR A 76 0.54 1.77 3.06
C THR A 76 1.19 2.25 4.35
N LYS A 77 0.46 2.98 5.19
CA LYS A 77 0.95 3.39 6.51
C LYS A 77 1.14 2.19 7.45
N ALA A 78 0.17 1.27 7.50
CA ALA A 78 0.27 0.05 8.32
C ALA A 78 1.50 -0.79 7.92
N LEU A 79 1.77 -0.93 6.62
CA LEU A 79 2.97 -1.62 6.13
C LEU A 79 4.26 -0.94 6.59
N GLN A 80 4.32 0.39 6.66
CA GLN A 80 5.49 1.11 7.17
C GLN A 80 5.71 0.83 8.66
N GLU A 81 4.66 0.81 9.47
CA GLU A 81 4.75 0.49 10.89
C GLU A 81 5.21 -0.96 11.12
N LEU A 82 4.67 -1.91 10.33
CA LEU A 82 5.00 -3.33 10.45
C LEU A 82 6.40 -3.67 9.95
N LYS A 83 6.91 -2.94 8.94
CA LYS A 83 8.22 -3.18 8.34
C LYS A 83 9.34 -2.35 8.96
N GLY A 84 9.00 -1.31 9.74
CA GLY A 84 9.92 -0.41 10.42
C GLY A 84 10.75 0.50 9.48
N PRO A 85 11.45 1.51 10.04
CA PRO A 85 12.36 2.37 9.29
C PRO A 85 13.60 1.57 8.87
N GLY A 86 13.53 0.94 7.69
CA GLY A 86 14.59 0.09 7.17
C GLY A 86 14.16 -0.84 6.04
N SER A 87 12.87 -0.92 5.73
CA SER A 87 12.34 -1.78 4.65
C SER A 87 11.99 -1.04 3.38
N SER A 88 12.36 0.24 3.27
CA SER A 88 12.52 0.89 1.98
C SER A 88 13.82 0.39 1.37
N ASP A 89 13.73 -0.19 0.18
CA ASP A 89 14.85 -0.52 -0.71
C ASP A 89 15.57 -1.86 -0.47
N SER A 90 14.94 -2.95 -0.91
CA SER A 90 15.71 -4.04 -1.54
C SER A 90 16.19 -3.61 -2.95
N ASN A 91 16.99 -2.54 -2.99
CA ASN A 91 17.89 -2.21 -4.10
C ASN A 91 19.09 -1.40 -3.56
N GLY A 92 19.73 -1.94 -2.53
CA GLY A 92 20.97 -1.42 -1.95
C GLY A 92 22.05 -2.47 -2.00
N THR A 93 22.75 -2.58 -3.13
CA THR A 93 24.06 -3.22 -3.17
C THR A 93 24.99 -2.47 -2.20
N ALA A 94 25.52 -3.23 -1.24
CA ALA A 94 26.74 -3.01 -0.46
C ALA A 94 26.91 -1.67 0.29
N GLY A 95 26.87 -1.74 1.61
CA GLY A 95 27.60 -0.77 2.43
C GLY A 95 27.37 -0.91 3.92
N SER A 96 28.46 -1.21 4.63
CA SER A 96 28.69 -0.92 6.06
C SER A 96 28.36 -2.04 7.06
N ALA A 97 29.25 -3.03 7.09
CA ALA A 97 29.69 -3.57 8.37
C ALA A 97 30.37 -2.45 9.15
N SER A 98 29.88 -2.17 10.35
CA SER A 98 30.62 -1.42 11.38
C SER A 98 30.34 -2.09 12.70
N GLY A 99 31.12 -3.14 12.96
CA GLY A 99 31.30 -3.65 14.31
C GLY A 99 32.16 -2.67 15.09
N ALA A 100 31.65 -2.21 16.22
CA ALA A 100 32.44 -1.62 17.29
C ALA A 100 31.98 -2.28 18.58
N GLY A 101 32.74 -3.30 19.00
CA GLY A 101 32.57 -3.99 20.27
C GLY A 101 33.94 -4.31 20.84
N ASN A 102 34.23 -3.66 21.98
CA ASN A 102 35.41 -3.69 22.86
C ASN A 102 36.55 -2.73 22.53
#